data_AF-A0A5J5JSI9-F1
#
_entry.id   AF-A0A5J5JSI9-F1
#
_cell.length_a   1.000
_cell.length_b   1.000
_cell.length_c   1.000
_cell.angle_alpha   90.00
_cell.angle_beta   90.00
_cell.angle_gamma   90.00
#
_symmetry.space_group_name_H-M   'P 1'
#
loop_
_entity.id
_entity.type
_entity.pdbx_description
1 polymer ?
#
loop_
_entity_poly.entity_id
_entity_poly.type
_entity_poly.pdbx_seq_one_letter_code
_entity_poly.pdbx_strand_id
1 'polypeptide(L)'
;MRAVILSVLLVLAAPVLQVTVVNGWSLPGGVPDIVLICVIALAPALWSYTGSRTGTGAGAGALLGFAAGLAADVAPPADHTIGRLALVLCLAGWVSTRIPADDGAGRRVAGAAVVALCASFAGGVLAALLDGTPWAAALAPGAIAWTTGGAALVTAGLALLPRRRSFGRVPASRPLYARGGRRA
;
A
#
# COMPACT_ATOMS: atom_id res chain seq x y z
N MET A 1 12.69 11.47 -4.47
CA MET A 1 11.85 12.58 -4.97
C MET A 1 10.54 12.09 -5.58
N ARG A 2 10.53 11.32 -6.68
CA ARG A 2 9.27 10.87 -7.34
C ARG A 2 8.30 10.13 -6.41
N ALA A 3 8.76 9.13 -5.66
CA ALA A 3 7.89 8.38 -4.74
C ALA A 3 7.28 9.27 -3.65
N VAL A 4 8.07 10.20 -3.10
CA VAL A 4 7.58 11.15 -2.08
C VAL A 4 6.53 12.10 -2.66
N ILE A 5 6.74 12.62 -3.87
CA ILE A 5 5.75 13.47 -4.57
C ILE A 5 4.46 12.69 -4.81
N LEU A 6 4.57 11.45 -5.31
CA LEU A 6 3.41 10.58 -5.51
C LEU A 6 2.68 10.29 -4.20
N SER A 7 3.40 10.09 -3.09
CA SER A 7 2.81 9.90 -1.76
C SER A 7 2.04 11.13 -1.27
N VAL A 8 2.59 12.33 -1.44
CA VAL A 8 1.89 13.57 -1.08
C VAL A 8 0.64 13.74 -1.94
N LEU A 9 0.77 13.53 -3.25
CA LEU A 9 -0.35 13.60 -4.19
C LEU A 9 -1.41 12.55 -3.86
N LEU A 10 -1.00 11.36 -3.44
CA LEU A 10 -1.89 10.30 -2.98
C LEU A 10 -2.78 10.76 -1.83
N VAL A 11 -2.15 11.26 -0.76
CA VAL A 11 -2.82 11.61 0.49
C VAL A 11 -3.83 12.74 0.27
N LEU A 12 -3.53 13.67 -0.65
CA LEU A 12 -4.40 14.80 -0.94
C LEU A 12 -5.46 14.49 -1.99
N ALA A 13 -5.08 13.85 -3.11
CA ALA A 13 -5.97 13.70 -4.26
C ALA A 13 -6.81 12.42 -4.22
N ALA A 14 -6.31 11.32 -3.65
CA ALA A 14 -7.05 10.06 -3.68
C ALA A 14 -8.37 10.12 -2.89
N PRO A 15 -8.45 10.70 -1.68
CA PRO A 15 -9.72 10.85 -0.98
C PRO A 15 -10.70 11.75 -1.73
N VAL A 16 -10.20 12.82 -2.35
CA VAL A 16 -11.02 13.74 -3.17
C VAL A 16 -11.59 13.02 -4.37
N LEU A 17 -10.79 12.25 -5.11
CA LEU A 17 -11.24 11.45 -6.25
C LEU A 17 -12.21 10.34 -5.84
N GLN A 18 -11.98 9.73 -4.66
CA GLN A 18 -12.87 8.71 -4.11
C GLN A 18 -14.28 9.30 -3.92
N VAL A 19 -14.37 10.46 -3.27
CA VAL A 19 -15.64 11.11 -2.95
C VAL A 19 -16.31 11.70 -4.20
N THR A 20 -15.54 12.34 -5.08
CA THR A 20 -16.11 13.12 -6.20
C THR A 20 -16.43 12.29 -7.44
N VAL A 21 -15.69 11.21 -7.70
CA VAL A 21 -15.81 10.43 -8.93
C VAL A 21 -16.31 9.03 -8.62
N VAL A 22 -15.59 8.33 -7.73
CA VAL A 22 -15.73 6.89 -7.57
C VAL A 22 -17.01 6.53 -6.81
N ASN A 23 -17.37 7.29 -5.77
CA ASN A 23 -18.65 7.15 -5.08
C ASN A 23 -19.87 7.45 -5.98
N GLY A 24 -19.66 8.11 -7.12
CA GLY A 24 -20.69 8.31 -8.15
C GLY A 24 -20.89 7.09 -9.07
N TRP A 25 -20.04 6.07 -8.98
CA TRP A 25 -20.16 4.88 -9.82
C TRP A 25 -21.21 3.91 -9.29
N SER A 26 -22.17 3.57 -10.13
CA SER A 26 -23.15 2.51 -9.86
C SER A 26 -22.60 1.14 -10.24
N LEU A 27 -21.57 0.69 -9.51
CA LEU A 27 -20.98 -0.64 -9.73
C LEU A 27 -21.80 -1.73 -9.02
N PRO A 28 -21.92 -2.92 -9.62
CA PRO A 28 -22.63 -4.02 -9.00
C PRO A 28 -21.93 -4.46 -7.71
N GLY A 29 -22.67 -4.47 -6.60
CA GLY A 29 -22.20 -4.94 -5.30
C GLY A 29 -21.27 -3.98 -4.54
N GLY A 30 -21.18 -2.71 -4.97
CA GLY A 30 -20.46 -1.66 -4.25
C GLY A 30 -19.26 -1.10 -5.03
N VAL A 31 -18.61 -0.11 -4.43
CA VAL A 31 -17.58 0.72 -5.08
C VAL A 31 -16.19 0.37 -4.54
N PRO A 32 -15.13 0.36 -5.37
CA PRO A 32 -13.77 0.10 -4.90
C PRO A 32 -13.22 1.22 -4.01
N ASP A 33 -12.35 0.85 -3.08
CA ASP A 33 -11.53 1.79 -2.31
C ASP A 33 -10.23 2.08 -3.07
N ILE A 34 -10.19 3.22 -3.78
CA ILE A 34 -9.00 3.61 -4.55
C ILE A 34 -7.86 4.05 -3.65
N VAL A 35 -8.15 4.53 -2.44
CA VAL A 35 -7.12 4.98 -1.48
C VAL A 35 -6.34 3.75 -1.00
N LEU A 36 -7.03 2.68 -0.63
CA LEU A 36 -6.41 1.40 -0.27
C LEU A 36 -5.57 0.82 -1.42
N ILE A 37 -6.12 0.75 -2.64
CA ILE A 37 -5.40 0.26 -3.83
C ILE A 37 -4.09 1.04 -4.02
N CYS A 38 -4.18 2.35 -3.92
CA CYS A 38 -3.09 3.29 -4.05
C CYS A 38 -2.00 3.11 -2.97
N VAL A 39 -2.39 2.96 -1.71
CA VAL A 39 -1.48 2.73 -0.59
C VAL A 39 -0.71 1.41 -0.79
N ILE A 40 -1.42 0.32 -1.15
CA ILE A 40 -0.81 -0.98 -1.41
C ILE A 40 0.21 -0.90 -2.56
N ALA A 41 -0.12 -0.17 -3.62
CA ALA A 41 0.74 -0.01 -4.78
C ALA A 41 2.00 0.83 -4.49
N LEU A 42 1.87 1.93 -3.74
CA LEU A 42 2.96 2.87 -3.49
C LEU A 42 3.86 2.50 -2.30
N ALA A 43 3.33 1.83 -1.27
CA ALA A 43 4.10 1.52 -0.07
C ALA A 43 5.40 0.72 -0.36
N PRO A 44 5.40 -0.34 -1.20
CA PRO A 44 6.63 -1.05 -1.57
C PRO A 44 7.64 -0.17 -2.35
N ALA A 45 7.15 0.84 -3.08
CA ALA A 45 8.00 1.75 -3.85
C ALA A 45 8.72 2.76 -2.94
N LEU A 46 8.07 3.19 -1.85
CA LEU A 46 8.69 4.02 -0.82
C LEU A 46 9.85 3.28 -0.14
N TRP A 47 9.68 2.00 0.19
CA TRP A 47 10.75 1.20 0.79
C TRP A 47 12.03 1.17 -0.06
N SER A 48 11.87 1.04 -1.38
CA SER A 48 13.01 1.06 -2.32
C SER A 48 13.74 2.42 -2.36
N TYR A 49 13.05 3.53 -2.07
CA TYR A 49 13.64 4.86 -2.05
C TYR A 49 14.50 5.11 -0.81
N THR A 50 14.09 4.60 0.35
CA THR A 50 14.78 4.86 1.62
C THR A 50 16.08 4.07 1.76
N GLY A 51 16.39 3.13 0.85
CA GLY A 51 17.68 2.40 0.78
C GLY A 51 18.04 1.59 2.04
N SER A 52 17.12 1.53 3.00
CA SER A 52 17.37 1.10 4.37
C SER A 52 17.06 -0.38 4.52
N ARG A 53 18.13 -1.16 4.76
CA ARG A 53 18.05 -2.52 5.33
C ARG A 53 17.68 -2.50 6.83
N THR A 54 17.68 -1.32 7.45
CA THR A 54 17.46 -1.07 8.88
C THR A 54 15.99 -0.82 9.20
N GLY A 55 15.06 -1.70 8.82
CA GLY A 55 13.67 -1.72 9.34
C GLY A 55 12.77 -0.49 9.12
N THR A 56 13.29 0.68 8.74
CA THR A 56 12.58 1.96 8.64
C THR A 56 11.68 2.06 7.41
N GLY A 57 11.90 1.19 6.41
CA GLY A 57 11.00 1.07 5.25
C GLY A 57 9.57 0.70 5.62
N ALA A 58 9.40 -0.14 6.66
CA ALA A 58 8.08 -0.50 7.18
C ALA A 58 7.36 0.69 7.84
N GLY A 59 8.12 1.57 8.52
CA GLY A 59 7.58 2.79 9.11
C GLY A 59 7.07 3.77 8.05
N ALA A 60 7.76 3.90 6.92
CA ALA A 60 7.34 4.78 5.84
C ALA A 60 6.01 4.34 5.19
N GLY A 61 5.82 3.04 4.98
CA GLY A 61 4.54 2.50 4.46
C GLY A 61 3.40 2.67 5.46
N ALA A 62 3.66 2.44 6.75
CA ALA A 62 2.70 2.66 7.81
C ALA A 62 2.26 4.14 7.90
N LEU A 63 3.22 5.06 7.84
CA LEU A 63 2.95 6.51 7.84
C LEU A 63 2.17 6.96 6.61
N LEU A 64 2.50 6.43 5.42
CA LEU A 64 1.73 6.72 4.20
C LEU A 64 0.27 6.29 4.37
N GLY A 65 0.06 5.05 4.83
CA GLY A 65 -1.27 4.49 5.06
C GLY A 65 -2.05 5.27 6.12
N PHE A 66 -1.41 5.57 7.26
CA PHE A 66 -2.01 6.36 8.33
C PHE A 66 -2.42 7.75 7.85
N ALA A 67 -1.53 8.47 7.15
CA ALA A 67 -1.82 9.81 6.65
C ALA A 67 -2.95 9.80 5.61
N ALA A 68 -2.95 8.81 4.71
CA ALA A 68 -4.01 8.66 3.71
C ALA A 68 -5.36 8.31 4.35
N GLY A 69 -5.38 7.43 5.35
CA GLY A 69 -6.60 7.08 6.07
C GLY A 69 -7.11 8.19 6.96
N LEU A 70 -6.22 8.93 7.63
CA LEU A 70 -6.62 10.11 8.39
C LEU A 70 -7.20 11.21 7.47
N ALA A 71 -6.61 11.40 6.29
CA ALA A 71 -7.15 12.30 5.29
C ALA A 71 -8.53 11.84 4.78
N ALA A 72 -8.73 10.53 4.61
CA ALA A 72 -10.03 9.96 4.25
C ALA A 72 -11.06 10.09 5.38
N ASP A 73 -10.63 9.92 6.64
CA ASP A 73 -11.50 10.07 7.82
C ASP A 73 -12.00 11.52 7.97
N VAL A 74 -11.17 12.52 7.63
CA VAL A 74 -11.50 13.95 7.72
C VAL A 74 -12.19 14.47 6.46
N ALA A 75 -12.06 13.78 5.32
CA ALA A 75 -12.72 14.18 4.09
C ALA A 75 -14.24 14.03 4.21
N PRO A 76 -15.04 15.00 3.75
CA PRO A 76 -16.49 14.83 3.70
C PRO A 76 -16.86 13.60 2.85
N PRO A 77 -17.77 12.71 3.29
CA PRO A 77 -18.56 12.74 4.53
C PRO A 77 -17.81 12.20 5.77
N ALA A 78 -17.63 13.04 6.79
CA ALA A 78 -16.93 12.71 8.03
C ALA A 78 -17.90 12.14 9.11
N ASP A 79 -18.85 11.29 8.68
CA ASP A 79 -19.91 10.76 9.55
C ASP A 79 -19.50 9.45 10.26
N HIS A 80 -18.22 9.10 10.19
CA HIS A 80 -17.67 7.86 10.71
C HIS A 80 -16.61 8.11 11.77
N THR A 81 -16.29 7.08 12.54
CA THR A 81 -15.33 7.14 13.63
C THR A 81 -13.94 7.49 13.10
N ILE A 82 -13.49 8.71 13.41
CA ILE A 82 -12.16 9.19 13.03
C ILE A 82 -11.09 8.24 13.56
N GLY A 83 -10.14 7.89 12.69
CA GLY A 83 -9.05 6.98 12.99
C GLY A 83 -9.31 5.54 12.55
N ARG A 84 -10.55 5.18 12.19
CA ARG A 84 -10.88 3.83 11.69
C ARG A 84 -10.13 3.55 10.38
N LEU A 85 -10.26 4.42 9.38
CA LEU A 85 -9.56 4.22 8.11
C LEU A 85 -8.05 4.43 8.27
N ALA A 86 -7.65 5.37 9.12
CA ALA A 86 -6.24 5.58 9.46
C ALA A 86 -5.56 4.31 9.98
N LEU A 87 -6.20 3.58 10.89
CA LEU A 87 -5.66 2.32 11.44
C LEU A 87 -5.54 1.23 10.36
N VAL A 88 -6.62 1.01 9.60
CA VAL A 88 -6.65 -0.03 8.57
C VAL A 88 -5.61 0.22 7.50
N LEU A 89 -5.54 1.44 6.98
CA LEU A 89 -4.58 1.82 5.94
C LEU A 89 -3.14 1.83 6.47
N CYS A 90 -2.91 2.22 7.72
CA CYS A 90 -1.61 2.11 8.37
C CYS A 90 -1.10 0.67 8.36
N LEU A 91 -1.92 -0.29 8.79
CA LEU A 91 -1.57 -1.70 8.79
C LEU A 91 -1.39 -2.24 7.37
N ALA A 92 -2.28 -1.88 6.43
CA ALA A 92 -2.18 -2.30 5.03
C ALA A 92 -0.88 -1.80 4.39
N GLY A 93 -0.51 -0.53 4.60
CA GLY A 93 0.75 0.05 4.13
C GLY A 93 1.97 -0.63 4.76
N TRP A 94 1.93 -0.89 6.06
CA TRP A 94 2.99 -1.60 6.78
C TRP A 94 3.20 -3.03 6.29
N VAL A 95 2.12 -3.80 6.07
CA VAL A 95 2.22 -5.17 5.52
C VAL A 95 2.69 -5.13 4.06
N SER A 96 2.17 -4.20 3.26
CA SER A 96 2.52 -4.08 1.83
C SER A 96 4.02 -3.89 1.61
N THR A 97 4.69 -3.11 2.47
CA THR A 97 6.16 -2.94 2.39
C THR A 97 6.94 -4.24 2.60
N ARG A 98 6.37 -5.26 3.24
CA ARG A 98 7.04 -6.54 3.48
C ARG A 98 6.95 -7.50 2.30
N ILE A 99 6.11 -7.21 1.32
CA ILE A 99 5.99 -8.03 0.12
C ILE A 99 7.31 -7.93 -0.66
N PRO A 100 8.12 -9.01 -0.72
CA PRO A 100 9.46 -8.93 -1.27
C PRO A 100 9.43 -8.55 -2.75
N ALA A 101 10.35 -7.67 -3.13
CA ALA A 101 10.49 -7.33 -4.53
C ALA A 101 10.98 -8.55 -5.36
N ASP A 102 11.93 -9.31 -4.85
CA ASP A 102 12.67 -10.25 -5.70
C ASP A 102 11.92 -11.57 -5.97
N ASP A 103 10.77 -11.78 -5.32
CA ASP A 103 9.98 -13.02 -5.34
C ASP A 103 9.12 -13.25 -6.61
N GLY A 104 9.32 -12.44 -7.66
CA GLY A 104 8.59 -12.54 -8.93
C GLY A 104 7.23 -11.83 -8.94
N ALA A 105 6.73 -11.50 -10.13
CA ALA A 105 5.53 -10.68 -10.30
C ALA A 105 4.26 -11.34 -9.72
N GLY A 106 4.09 -12.65 -9.90
CA GLY A 106 2.91 -13.37 -9.41
C GLY A 106 2.77 -13.35 -7.89
N ARG A 107 3.86 -13.57 -7.13
CA ARG A 107 3.82 -13.49 -5.66
C ARG A 107 3.47 -12.11 -5.15
N ARG A 108 3.94 -11.05 -5.81
CA ARG A 108 3.59 -9.68 -5.44
C ARG A 108 2.13 -9.36 -5.68
N VAL A 109 1.60 -9.77 -6.83
CA VAL A 109 0.18 -9.61 -7.17
C VAL A 109 -0.69 -10.35 -6.15
N ALA A 110 -0.34 -11.60 -5.82
CA ALA A 110 -1.03 -12.35 -4.78
C ALA A 110 -0.94 -11.67 -3.42
N GLY A 111 0.25 -11.20 -3.02
CA GLY A 111 0.44 -10.48 -1.76
C GLY A 111 -0.41 -9.21 -1.69
N ALA A 112 -0.45 -8.40 -2.75
CA ALA A 112 -1.28 -7.20 -2.83
C ALA A 112 -2.78 -7.54 -2.74
N ALA A 113 -3.23 -8.59 -3.41
CA ALA A 113 -4.60 -9.06 -3.33
C ALA A 113 -4.99 -9.50 -1.92
N VAL A 114 -4.13 -10.28 -1.24
CA VAL A 114 -4.39 -10.71 0.14
C VAL A 114 -4.45 -9.51 1.09
N VAL A 115 -3.53 -8.55 0.96
CA VAL A 115 -3.56 -7.33 1.80
C VAL A 115 -4.84 -6.53 1.56
N ALA A 116 -5.23 -6.32 0.30
CA ALA A 116 -6.46 -5.62 -0.04
C ALA A 116 -7.71 -6.31 0.53
N LEU A 117 -7.77 -7.64 0.39
CA LEU A 117 -8.85 -8.46 0.92
C LEU A 117 -8.97 -8.30 2.44
N CYS A 118 -7.88 -8.55 3.17
CA CYS A 118 -7.86 -8.45 4.63
C CYS A 118 -8.17 -7.04 5.12
N ALA A 119 -7.63 -6.00 4.48
CA ALA A 119 -7.90 -4.61 4.83
C ALA A 119 -9.36 -4.23 4.58
N SER A 120 -9.95 -4.68 3.47
CA SER A 120 -11.38 -4.43 3.16
C SER A 120 -12.29 -5.10 4.20
N PHE A 121 -11.99 -6.34 4.58
CA PHE A 121 -12.72 -7.04 5.64
C PHE A 121 -12.57 -6.34 6.99
N ALA A 122 -11.35 -5.97 7.38
CA ALA A 122 -11.10 -5.27 8.64
C ALA A 122 -11.83 -3.91 8.68
N GLY A 123 -11.76 -3.14 7.59
CA GLY A 123 -12.47 -1.87 7.45
C GLY A 123 -13.98 -2.02 7.55
N GLY A 124 -14.56 -3.03 6.90
CA GLY A 124 -15.98 -3.35 6.95
C GLY A 124 -16.43 -3.81 8.34
N VAL A 125 -15.68 -4.70 8.99
CA VAL A 125 -15.98 -5.14 10.37
C VAL A 125 -15.94 -3.95 11.32
N LEU A 126 -14.92 -3.10 11.24
CA LEU A 126 -14.86 -1.89 12.08
C LEU A 126 -15.99 -0.91 11.78
N ALA A 127 -16.40 -0.76 10.51
CA ALA A 127 -17.53 0.10 10.15
C ALA A 127 -18.82 -0.42 10.80
N ALA A 128 -19.06 -1.74 10.75
CA ALA A 128 -20.25 -2.34 11.33
C ALA A 128 -20.28 -2.21 12.86
N LEU A 129 -19.13 -2.37 13.51
CA LEU A 129 -19.03 -2.34 14.97
C LEU A 129 -19.01 -0.92 15.55
N LEU A 130 -18.34 0.03 14.88
CA LEU A 130 -18.11 1.37 15.41
C LEU A 130 -19.10 2.40 14.87
N ASP A 131 -19.44 2.32 13.58
CA ASP A 131 -20.27 3.32 12.90
C ASP A 131 -21.72 2.85 12.74
N GLY A 132 -22.05 1.64 13.17
CA GLY A 132 -23.38 1.04 13.04
C GLY A 132 -23.78 0.73 11.59
N THR A 133 -22.83 0.70 10.65
CA THR A 133 -23.15 0.38 9.25
C THR A 133 -23.73 -1.04 9.14
N PRO A 134 -24.81 -1.26 8.39
CA PRO A 134 -25.37 -2.60 8.22
C PRO A 134 -24.32 -3.56 7.67
N TRP A 135 -24.22 -4.75 8.25
CA TRP A 135 -23.23 -5.78 7.88
C TRP A 135 -23.25 -6.11 6.38
N ALA A 136 -24.43 -6.08 5.74
CA ALA A 136 -24.58 -6.32 4.30
C ALA A 136 -23.89 -5.25 3.44
N ALA A 137 -23.91 -4.00 3.88
CA ALA A 137 -23.24 -2.90 3.21
C ALA A 137 -21.75 -2.84 3.59
N ALA A 138 -21.44 -3.05 4.87
CA ALA A 138 -20.08 -3.00 5.40
C ALA A 138 -19.18 -4.08 4.80
N LEU A 139 -19.73 -5.27 4.51
CA LEU A 139 -19.04 -6.39 3.87
C LEU A 139 -19.57 -6.66 2.47
N ALA A 140 -19.93 -5.60 1.73
CA ALA A 140 -20.44 -5.71 0.38
C ALA A 140 -19.45 -6.49 -0.52
N PRO A 141 -19.82 -7.69 -1.02
CA PRO A 141 -18.86 -8.56 -1.70
C PRO A 141 -18.29 -7.95 -2.98
N GLY A 142 -19.08 -7.13 -3.68
CA GLY A 142 -18.64 -6.43 -4.88
C GLY A 142 -17.56 -5.40 -4.58
N ALA A 143 -17.75 -4.54 -3.57
CA ALA A 143 -16.74 -3.56 -3.15
C ALA A 143 -15.41 -4.24 -2.79
N ILE A 144 -15.46 -5.34 -2.05
CA ILE A 144 -14.29 -6.14 -1.68
C ILE A 144 -13.62 -6.74 -2.92
N ALA A 145 -14.41 -7.31 -3.84
CA ALA A 145 -13.91 -7.91 -5.08
C ALA A 145 -13.26 -6.86 -5.99
N TRP A 146 -13.89 -5.70 -6.17
CA TRP A 146 -13.35 -4.59 -6.97
C TRP A 146 -12.05 -4.05 -6.39
N THR A 147 -11.98 -3.90 -5.07
CA THR A 147 -10.78 -3.41 -4.38
C THR A 147 -9.64 -4.41 -4.48
N THR A 148 -9.92 -5.69 -4.25
CA THR A 148 -8.94 -6.78 -4.32
C THR A 148 -8.42 -6.97 -5.74
N GLY A 149 -9.32 -7.03 -6.72
CA GLY A 149 -8.98 -7.12 -8.13
C GLY A 149 -8.21 -5.89 -8.62
N GLY A 150 -8.64 -4.70 -8.22
CA GLY A 150 -7.96 -3.44 -8.53
C GLY A 150 -6.53 -3.40 -7.99
N ALA A 151 -6.32 -3.78 -6.73
CA ALA A 151 -5.00 -3.85 -6.13
C ALA A 151 -4.08 -4.84 -6.86
N ALA A 152 -4.62 -6.01 -7.23
CA ALA A 152 -3.90 -7.02 -8.01
C ALA A 152 -3.51 -6.49 -9.40
N LEU A 153 -4.45 -5.87 -10.11
CA LEU A 153 -4.25 -5.33 -11.46
C LEU A 153 -3.24 -4.18 -11.48
N VAL A 154 -3.35 -3.23 -10.56
CA VAL A 154 -2.40 -2.11 -10.45
C VAL A 154 -1.00 -2.66 -10.14
N THR A 155 -0.89 -3.62 -9.22
CA THR A 155 0.39 -4.24 -8.87
C THR A 155 0.97 -5.02 -10.06
N ALA A 156 0.14 -5.72 -10.84
CA ALA A 156 0.56 -6.42 -12.05
C ALA A 156 1.06 -5.43 -13.11
N GLY A 157 0.33 -4.34 -13.36
CA GLY A 157 0.76 -3.28 -14.28
C GLY A 157 2.10 -2.66 -13.87
N LEU A 158 2.29 -2.37 -12.58
CA LEU A 158 3.55 -1.89 -12.02
C LEU A 158 4.69 -2.92 -12.13
N ALA A 159 4.38 -4.22 -12.07
CA ALA A 159 5.37 -5.27 -12.25
C ALA A 159 5.81 -5.45 -13.71
N LEU A 160 4.93 -5.12 -14.66
CA LEU A 160 5.22 -5.13 -16.10
C LEU A 160 6.03 -3.92 -16.57
N LEU A 161 5.97 -2.80 -15.82
CA LEU A 161 6.77 -1.62 -16.11
C LEU A 161 8.28 -1.97 -16.05
N PRO A 162 9.07 -1.65 -17.10
CA PRO A 162 10.48 -1.97 -17.12
C PRO A 162 11.17 -1.24 -15.98
N ARG A 163 11.50 -1.98 -14.92
CA ARG A 163 12.36 -1.47 -13.85
C ARG A 163 13.70 -1.14 -14.47
N ARG A 164 13.97 0.16 -14.66
CA ARG A 164 15.33 0.65 -14.85
C ARG A 164 16.12 0.13 -13.66
N ARG A 165 16.87 -0.96 -13.88
CA ARG A 165 17.72 -1.57 -12.88
C ARG A 165 18.58 -0.44 -12.34
N SER A 166 18.44 -0.14 -11.06
CA SER A 166 19.36 0.76 -10.37
C SER A 166 20.75 0.16 -10.54
N PHE A 167 21.51 0.67 -11.51
CA PHE A 167 22.93 0.41 -11.65
C PHE A 167 23.56 0.82 -10.33
N GLY A 168 24.12 -0.14 -9.59
CA GLY A 168 24.72 0.14 -8.30
C GLY A 168 24.55 -0.94 -7.24
N ARG A 169 24.54 -2.23 -7.59
CA ARG A 169 25.20 -3.18 -6.68
C ARG A 169 26.69 -2.93 -6.85
N VAL A 170 27.23 -2.00 -6.05
CA VAL A 170 28.68 -1.93 -5.85
C VAL A 170 29.07 -3.33 -5.37
N PRO A 171 29.89 -4.09 -6.12
CA PRO A 171 30.35 -5.39 -5.67
C PRO A 171 30.95 -5.19 -4.28
N ALA A 172 30.51 -5.99 -3.31
CA ALA A 172 31.16 -6.03 -2.01
C ALA A 172 32.65 -6.18 -2.28
N SER A 173 33.43 -5.15 -1.94
CA SER A 173 34.87 -5.13 -2.11
C SER A 173 35.41 -6.40 -1.45
N ARG A 174 35.89 -7.35 -2.28
CA ARG A 174 36.66 -8.49 -1.80
C ARG A 174 37.72 -7.93 -0.85
N PRO A 175 37.88 -8.46 0.37
CA PRO A 175 38.98 -8.01 1.20
C PRO A 175 40.28 -8.36 0.49
N LEU A 176 40.92 -7.34 -0.09
CA LEU A 176 42.30 -7.37 -0.56
C LEU A 176 43.21 -7.34 0.68
N TYR A 177 43.18 -8.41 1.47
CA TYR A 177 44.25 -8.74 2.39
C TYR A 177 44.83 -10.10 2.03
N ALA A 178 45.52 -10.10 0.88
CA ALA A 178 46.58 -11.04 0.58
C ALA A 178 47.86 -10.23 0.37
N ARG A 179 48.55 -9.92 1.47
CA ARG A 179 49.95 -9.49 1.55
C ARG A 179 50.30 -9.55 3.04
N GLY A 180 51.17 -10.41 3.57
CA GLY A 180 52.34 -11.08 3.02
C GLY A 180 53.51 -10.79 3.95
N GLY A 181 54.15 -11.83 4.50
CA GLY A 181 55.42 -11.75 5.23
C GLY A 181 55.27 -12.03 6.73
N ARG A 182 56.12 -12.80 7.40
CA ARG A 182 57.44 -13.34 7.04
C ARG A 182 57.68 -14.66 7.75
N ARG A 183 58.48 -15.50 7.10
CA ARG A 183 59.27 -16.55 7.73
C ARG A 183 60.13 -15.96 8.86
N ALA A 184 60.14 -16.63 10.00
CA ALA A 184 61.29 -16.85 10.86
C ALA A 184 61.04 -18.18 11.59
#